data_AF-A0A842Q7U3-F1
#
_entry.id   AF-A0A842Q7U3-F1
#
_cell.length_a   1.000
_cell.length_b   1.000
_cell.length_c   1.000
_cell.angle_alpha   90.00
_cell.angle_beta   90.00
_cell.angle_gamma   90.00
#
_symmetry.space_group_name_H-M   'P 1'
#
loop_
_entity.id
_entity.type
_entity.pdbx_description
1 polymer ?
#
loop_
_entity_poly.entity_id
_entity_poly.type
_entity_poly.pdbx_seq_one_letter_code
_entity_poly.pdbx_strand_id
1 'polypeptide(L)'
;MAKMLTVNIDTSGVDQNEAKEWVNEMANVYADMEIEDVNVSGNKISFKAGFSGMDDTEPDDVKMKIEEYLTMNEAFQAKDVSVR
;
A
#
# COMPACT_ATOMS: atom_id res chain seq x y z
N MET A 1 -1.97 -8.52 -17.05
CA MET A 1 -1.11 -7.94 -16.00
C MET A 1 -1.85 -6.75 -15.46
N ALA A 2 -1.91 -6.60 -14.14
CA ALA A 2 -2.51 -5.42 -13.52
C ALA A 2 -1.73 -4.15 -13.91
N LYS A 3 -2.43 -3.02 -13.97
CA LYS A 3 -1.77 -1.72 -14.02
C LYS A 3 -1.24 -1.40 -12.62
N MET A 4 0.08 -1.38 -12.47
CA MET A 4 0.74 -1.14 -11.19
C MET A 4 1.02 0.36 -10.99
N LEU A 5 0.47 0.92 -9.92
CA LEU A 5 0.64 2.30 -9.49
C LEU A 5 1.60 2.38 -8.31
N THR A 6 2.41 3.43 -8.27
CA THR A 6 3.38 3.66 -7.20
C THR A 6 2.68 4.29 -6.00
N VAL A 7 2.76 3.62 -4.87
CA VAL A 7 2.26 4.08 -3.58
C VAL A 7 3.42 4.62 -2.75
N ASN A 8 3.22 5.76 -2.11
CA ASN A 8 4.13 6.30 -1.11
C ASN A 8 3.32 6.68 0.13
N ILE A 9 3.79 6.21 1.28
CA ILE A 9 3.21 6.53 2.59
C ILE A 9 4.30 7.14 3.45
N ASP A 10 4.10 8.37 3.90
CA ASP A 10 4.93 8.98 4.93
C ASP A 10 4.32 8.65 6.29
N THR A 11 5.14 8.17 7.23
CA THR A 11 4.70 7.62 8.51
C THR A 11 5.43 8.26 9.70
N SER A 12 5.15 7.81 10.90
CA SER A 12 6.04 8.02 12.05
C SER A 12 6.05 6.82 12.98
N GLY A 13 7.25 6.48 13.46
CA GLY A 13 7.44 5.45 14.48
C GLY A 13 7.28 4.02 13.95
N VAL A 14 7.42 3.83 12.63
CA VAL A 14 7.20 2.53 12.00
C VAL A 14 8.40 1.59 12.19
N ASP A 15 8.14 0.35 12.58
CA ASP A 15 9.14 -0.71 12.52
C ASP A 15 9.27 -1.23 11.08
N GLN A 16 10.50 -1.49 10.64
CA GLN A 16 10.74 -1.84 9.24
C GLN A 16 10.21 -3.23 8.86
N ASN A 17 10.22 -4.19 9.79
CA ASN A 17 9.71 -5.52 9.54
C ASN A 17 8.19 -5.49 9.59
N GLU A 18 7.61 -4.84 10.60
CA GLU A 18 6.17 -4.67 10.73
C GLU A 18 5.55 -3.97 9.52
N ALA A 19 6.18 -2.91 9.00
CA ALA A 19 5.72 -2.24 7.77
C ALA A 19 5.72 -3.17 6.55
N LYS A 20 6.75 -3.99 6.39
CA LYS A 20 6.83 -4.92 5.25
C LYS A 20 5.77 -5.99 5.36
N GLU A 21 5.58 -6.56 6.54
CA GLU A 21 4.52 -7.52 6.82
C GLU A 21 3.16 -6.90 6.56
N TRP A 22 2.90 -5.70 7.08
CA TRP A 22 1.66 -4.95 6.85
C TRP A 22 1.36 -4.73 5.37
N VAL A 23 2.34 -4.32 4.56
CA VAL A 23 2.15 -4.13 3.11
C VAL A 23 1.85 -5.45 2.41
N ASN A 24 2.52 -6.54 2.78
CA ASN A 24 2.31 -7.85 2.16
C ASN A 24 0.96 -8.48 2.55
N GLU A 25 0.49 -8.25 3.78
CA GLU A 25 -0.82 -8.74 4.24
C GLU A 25 -1.99 -8.08 3.50
N MET A 26 -1.78 -6.90 2.90
CA MET A 26 -2.80 -6.22 2.10
C MET A 26 -3.30 -7.09 0.93
N ALA A 27 -2.41 -7.84 0.28
CA ALA A 27 -2.76 -8.78 -0.80
C ALA A 27 -3.52 -10.04 -0.30
N ASN A 28 -3.42 -10.37 0.99
CA ASN A 28 -4.21 -11.44 1.60
C ASN A 28 -5.63 -10.96 1.96
N VAL A 29 -5.79 -9.66 2.25
CA VAL A 29 -7.08 -9.04 2.58
C VAL A 29 -7.89 -8.71 1.32
N TYR A 30 -7.24 -8.19 0.28
CA TYR A 30 -7.87 -7.88 -1.00
C TYR A 30 -7.40 -8.89 -2.06
N ALA A 31 -8.24 -9.90 -2.33
CA ALA A 31 -7.89 -11.04 -3.19
C ALA A 31 -7.54 -10.67 -4.64
N ASP A 32 -8.01 -9.51 -5.09
CA ASP A 32 -7.73 -8.93 -6.40
C ASP A 32 -6.55 -7.95 -6.38
N MET A 33 -6.00 -7.58 -5.23
CA MET A 33 -4.87 -6.64 -5.15
C MET A 33 -3.52 -7.37 -5.33
N GLU A 34 -2.70 -6.83 -6.22
CA GLU A 34 -1.31 -7.26 -6.42
C GLU A 34 -0.37 -6.21 -5.81
N ILE A 35 0.70 -6.68 -5.13
CA ILE A 35 1.70 -5.84 -4.47
C ILE A 35 3.09 -6.23 -4.94
N GLU A 36 3.92 -5.23 -5.28
CA GLU A 36 5.29 -5.42 -5.74
C GLU A 36 6.25 -4.36 -5.17
N ASP A 37 7.56 -4.62 -5.27
CA ASP A 37 8.63 -3.65 -5.00
C ASP A 37 8.55 -2.96 -3.62
N VAL A 38 8.17 -3.71 -2.58
CA VAL A 38 8.04 -3.19 -1.22
C VAL A 38 9.38 -2.72 -0.67
N ASN A 39 9.45 -1.44 -0.33
CA ASN A 39 10.60 -0.80 0.27
C ASN A 39 10.19 0.05 1.47
N VAL A 40 10.94 -0.07 2.57
CA VAL A 40 10.73 0.69 3.79
C VAL A 40 12.05 1.34 4.15
N SER A 41 12.06 2.67 4.26
CA SER A 41 13.26 3.45 4.54
C SER A 41 12.92 4.58 5.51
N GLY A 42 13.42 4.46 6.74
CA GLY A 42 13.08 5.39 7.81
C GLY A 42 11.57 5.45 8.04
N ASN A 43 11.00 6.65 7.93
CA ASN A 43 9.56 6.91 8.09
C ASN A 43 8.81 6.94 6.75
N LYS A 44 9.28 6.18 5.76
CA LYS A 44 8.67 6.14 4.42
C LYS A 44 8.50 4.70 3.96
N ILE A 45 7.30 4.40 3.50
CA ILE A 45 6.94 3.13 2.86
C ILE A 45 6.65 3.42 1.39
N SER A 46 7.21 2.63 0.49
CA SER A 46 6.94 2.71 -0.94
C SER A 46 6.77 1.32 -1.51
N PHE A 47 5.76 1.14 -2.35
CA PHE A 47 5.48 -0.12 -3.04
C PHE A 47 4.69 0.16 -4.31
N LYS A 48 4.49 -0.87 -5.13
CA LYS A 48 3.55 -0.83 -6.25
C LYS A 48 2.31 -1.60 -5.90
N ALA A 49 1.15 -1.09 -6.30
CA ALA A 49 -0.14 -1.73 -6.10
C ALA A 49 -1.01 -1.61 -7.35
N GLY A 50 -1.81 -2.64 -7.62
CA GLY A 50 -2.80 -2.64 -8.69
C GLY A 50 -3.83 -3.74 -8.47
N PHE A 51 -4.84 -3.82 -9.35
CA PHE A 51 -5.86 -4.88 -9.27
C PHE A 51 -5.74 -5.85 -10.44
N SER A 52 -5.70 -7.14 -10.13
CA SER A 52 -5.57 -8.22 -11.10
C SER A 52 -6.75 -8.23 -12.06
N GLY A 53 -6.45 -8.17 -13.36
CA GLY A 53 -7.47 -8.11 -14.40
C GLY A 53 -8.10 -6.73 -14.63
N MET A 54 -7.66 -5.68 -13.93
CA MET A 54 -8.10 -4.29 -14.14
C MET A 54 -6.98 -3.44 -14.75
N ASP A 55 -7.12 -3.10 -16.03
CA ASP A 55 -6.17 -2.25 -16.76
C ASP A 55 -6.49 -0.76 -16.67
N ASP A 56 -7.72 -0.41 -16.27
CA ASP A 56 -8.23 0.94 -16.06
C ASP A 56 -8.02 1.47 -14.64
N THR A 57 -7.40 0.69 -13.73
CA THR A 57 -7.10 1.10 -12.34
C THR A 57 -6.58 2.54 -12.26
N GLU A 58 -7.27 3.38 -11.49
CA GLU A 58 -6.90 4.78 -11.25
C GLU A 58 -6.23 4.97 -9.87
N PRO A 59 -5.44 6.04 -9.68
CA PRO A 59 -4.79 6.31 -8.39
C PRO A 59 -5.76 6.37 -7.20
N ASP A 60 -6.96 6.90 -7.42
CA ASP A 60 -7.96 7.03 -6.36
C ASP A 60 -8.53 5.66 -5.92
N ASP A 61 -8.63 4.68 -6.82
CA ASP A 61 -9.07 3.32 -6.48
C ASP A 61 -8.11 2.66 -5.49
N VAL A 62 -6.81 2.73 -5.81
CA VAL A 62 -5.74 2.18 -4.97
C VAL A 62 -5.64 2.96 -3.66
N LYS A 63 -5.70 4.30 -3.73
CA LYS A 63 -5.64 5.16 -2.54
C LYS A 63 -6.77 4.84 -1.55
N MET A 64 -8.00 4.71 -2.06
CA MET A 64 -9.16 4.36 -1.24
C MET A 64 -8.95 3.03 -0.50
N LYS A 65 -8.40 2.01 -1.16
CA LYS A 65 -8.11 0.71 -0.51
C LYS A 65 -7.01 0.76 0.53
N ILE A 66 -5.95 1.54 0.29
CA ILE A 66 -4.90 1.74 1.28
C ILE A 66 -5.44 2.46 2.51
N GLU A 67 -6.23 3.51 2.32
CA GLU A 67 -6.84 4.27 3.42
C GLU A 67 -7.84 3.41 4.20
N GLU A 68 -8.67 2.62 3.52
CA GLU A 68 -9.56 1.62 4.14
C GLU A 68 -8.75 0.66 5.02
N TYR A 69 -7.68 0.05 4.48
CA TYR A 69 -6.84 -0.90 5.20
C TYR A 69 -6.12 -0.28 6.41
N LEU A 70 -5.64 0.96 6.27
CA LEU A 70 -5.03 1.73 7.37
C LEU A 70 -5.98 1.91 8.55
N THR A 71 -7.28 2.12 8.30
CA THR A 71 -8.27 2.27 9.38
C THR A 71 -8.61 0.96 10.07
N MET A 72 -8.42 -0.17 9.39
CA MET A 72 -8.74 -1.51 9.91
C MET A 72 -7.56 -2.15 10.65
N ASN A 73 -6.34 -1.85 10.23
CA ASN A 73 -5.12 -2.49 10.71
C ASN A 73 -4.06 -1.43 11.01
N GLU A 74 -4.18 -0.76 12.15
CA GLU A 74 -3.26 0.31 12.55
C GLU A 74 -1.93 -0.28 13.04
N ALA A 75 -0.94 -0.37 12.13
CA ALA A 75 0.44 -0.76 12.46
C ALA A 75 1.37 0.44 12.70
N PHE A 76 1.01 1.60 12.15
CA PHE A 76 1.78 2.84 12.26
C PHE A 76 0.89 4.06 12.03
N GLN A 77 1.37 5.23 12.44
CA GLN A 77 0.70 6.48 12.16
C GLN A 77 1.06 6.96 10.74
N ALA A 78 0.12 6.85 9.80
CA ALA A 78 0.23 7.46 8.48
C ALA A 78 0.02 8.98 8.56
N LYS A 79 0.88 9.74 7.86
CA LYS A 79 0.81 11.21 7.77
C LYS A 79 0.35 11.67 6.40
N ASP A 80 0.81 11.00 5.35
CA ASP A 80 0.43 11.28 3.97
C ASP A 80 0.41 9.98 3.16
N VAL A 81 -0.54 9.88 2.24
CA VAL A 81 -0.67 8.78 1.27
C VAL A 81 -0.82 9.38 -0.12
N SER A 82 0.12 9.03 -1.00
CA SER A 82 0.11 9.42 -2.41
C SER A 82 0.25 8.22 -3.33
N VAL A 83 -0.52 8.24 -4.43
CA VAL A 83 -0.56 7.19 -5.45
C VAL A 83 -0.39 7.84 -6.82
N ARG A 84 0.46 7.27 -7.69
CA ARG A 84 0.77 7.80 -9.02
C ARG A 84 1.27 6.75 -10.00
#